data_AF-A0A945VBH1-F1
#
_entry.id   AF-A0A945VBH1-F1
#
_cell.length_a   1.000
_cell.length_b   1.000
_cell.length_c   1.000
_cell.angle_alpha   90.00
_cell.angle_beta   90.00
_cell.angle_gamma   90.00
#
_symmetry.space_group_name_H-M   'P 1'
#
loop_
_entity.id
_entity.type
_entity.pdbx_description
1 polymer ?
#
loop_
_entity_poly.entity_id
_entity_poly.type
_entity_poly.pdbx_seq_one_letter_code
_entity_poly.pdbx_strand_id
1 'polypeptide(L)'
;MNQSLTVRSAFGIVFLSVLTAFVLGGLVMGIALSTPNSDQSLLTYISFFIGQGSMVLPLFYYLKTRKQSFVYSLRLNPVSPHIIIHSIVLAIGFSIISDELGRIINIIVPTPDYIIDIDNILMPDNLFGFIMMVIVLTIIAPIGEELLFRGFLQKFLEDHWKDVTRAVLVTSLFFALIHLNPFWAIQIYILGVVLGYVAWRTQSIYPSLVFHGVINGMALLIGVGPETELAFYIWNEHVALWVLVPALFFVYLGLKGIKRSTS
;
A
#
# COMPACT_ATOMS: atom_id res chain seq x y z
N MET A 1 -13.43 -15.11 -30.36
CA MET A 1 -12.59 -13.95 -30.68
C MET A 1 -11.77 -13.58 -29.45
N ASN A 2 -10.44 -13.75 -29.51
CA ASN A 2 -9.53 -13.34 -28.44
C ASN A 2 -9.28 -11.82 -28.56
N GLN A 3 -10.24 -10.99 -28.12
CA GLN A 3 -10.02 -9.54 -28.10
C GLN A 3 -8.86 -9.24 -27.14
N SER A 4 -7.82 -8.57 -27.60
CA SER A 4 -6.72 -8.11 -26.76
C SER A 4 -7.25 -7.22 -25.63
N LEU A 5 -6.68 -7.33 -24.43
CA LEU A 5 -7.04 -6.48 -23.31
C LEU A 5 -6.79 -5.02 -23.69
N THR A 6 -7.80 -4.16 -23.52
CA THR A 6 -7.67 -2.72 -23.77
C THR A 6 -7.26 -1.99 -22.49
N VAL A 7 -6.68 -0.79 -22.63
CA VAL A 7 -6.37 0.09 -21.49
C VAL A 7 -7.60 0.31 -20.62
N ARG A 8 -8.74 0.69 -21.20
CA ARG A 8 -9.99 0.91 -20.45
C ARG A 8 -10.41 -0.32 -19.66
N SER A 9 -10.31 -1.51 -20.25
CA SER A 9 -10.63 -2.75 -19.56
C SER A 9 -9.67 -3.07 -18.42
N ALA A 10 -8.37 -2.78 -18.57
CA ALA A 10 -7.38 -2.99 -17.51
C ALA A 10 -7.68 -2.12 -16.28
N PHE A 11 -7.95 -0.82 -16.48
CA PHE A 11 -8.42 0.07 -15.41
C PHE A 11 -9.75 -0.40 -14.82
N GLY A 12 -10.68 -0.84 -15.66
CA GLY A 12 -11.98 -1.37 -15.23
C GLY A 12 -11.87 -2.59 -14.32
N ILE A 13 -10.91 -3.50 -14.59
CA ILE A 13 -10.64 -4.66 -13.73
C ILE A 13 -10.13 -4.22 -12.36
N VAL A 14 -9.15 -3.31 -12.32
CA VAL A 14 -8.62 -2.80 -11.04
C VAL A 14 -9.70 -2.05 -10.27
N PHE A 15 -10.47 -1.20 -10.93
CA PHE A 15 -11.59 -0.49 -10.31
C PHE A 15 -12.64 -1.47 -9.74
N LEU A 16 -13.01 -2.50 -10.51
CA LEU A 16 -13.96 -3.52 -10.05
C LEU A 16 -13.41 -4.32 -8.86
N SER A 17 -12.11 -4.62 -8.86
CA SER A 17 -11.41 -5.25 -7.73
C SER A 17 -11.51 -4.43 -6.45
N VAL A 18 -11.22 -3.13 -6.54
CA VAL A 18 -11.29 -2.20 -5.40
C VAL A 18 -12.74 -2.00 -4.95
N LEU A 19 -13.67 -1.84 -5.89
CA LEU A 19 -15.11 -1.75 -5.61
C LEU A 19 -15.62 -3.02 -4.91
N THR A 20 -15.15 -4.20 -5.31
CA THR A 20 -15.50 -5.47 -4.66
C THR A 20 -15.06 -5.49 -3.20
N ALA A 21 -13.86 -4.98 -2.91
CA ALA A 21 -13.35 -4.85 -1.54
C ALA A 21 -14.24 -3.95 -0.68
N PHE A 22 -14.58 -2.76 -1.18
CA PHE A 22 -15.45 -1.82 -0.48
C PHE A 22 -16.87 -2.36 -0.27
N VAL A 23 -17.44 -3.01 -1.29
CA VAL A 23 -18.80 -3.58 -1.19
C VAL A 23 -18.84 -4.71 -0.18
N LEU A 24 -17.91 -5.67 -0.26
CA LEU A 24 -17.94 -6.84 0.63
C LEU A 24 -17.57 -6.46 2.07
N GLY A 25 -16.58 -5.59 2.27
CA GLY A 25 -16.29 -5.04 3.60
C GLY A 25 -17.46 -4.22 4.15
N GLY A 26 -18.03 -3.34 3.32
CA GLY A 26 -19.16 -2.49 3.69
C GLY A 26 -20.45 -3.27 4.03
N LEU A 27 -20.71 -4.40 3.36
CA LEU A 27 -21.82 -5.29 3.70
C LEU A 27 -21.65 -5.90 5.10
N VAL A 28 -20.44 -6.36 5.44
CA VAL A 28 -20.15 -6.90 6.78
C VAL A 28 -20.30 -5.81 7.84
N MET A 29 -19.81 -4.60 7.56
CA MET A 29 -19.97 -3.45 8.45
C MET A 29 -21.44 -3.04 8.61
N GLY A 30 -22.21 -3.05 7.53
CA GLY A 30 -23.65 -2.77 7.57
C GLY A 30 -24.42 -3.78 8.42
N ILE A 31 -24.04 -5.06 8.36
CA ILE A 31 -24.57 -6.09 9.27
C ILE A 31 -24.18 -5.76 10.71
N ALA A 32 -22.92 -5.41 10.97
CA ALA A 32 -22.44 -5.07 12.31
C ALA A 32 -23.24 -3.93 12.95
N LEU A 33 -23.45 -2.85 12.20
CA LEU A 33 -24.26 -1.71 12.66
C LEU A 33 -25.75 -2.08 12.88
N SER A 34 -26.25 -3.12 12.21
CA SER A 34 -27.62 -3.62 12.39
C SER A 34 -27.80 -4.60 13.55
N THR A 35 -26.71 -5.04 14.20
CA THR A 35 -26.72 -6.00 15.32
C THR A 35 -26.14 -5.40 16.61
N PRO A 36 -26.93 -4.63 17.39
CA PRO A 36 -26.43 -3.87 18.55
C PRO A 36 -25.77 -4.70 19.65
N ASN A 37 -26.14 -5.98 19.77
CA ASN A 37 -25.62 -6.89 20.81
C ASN A 37 -24.39 -7.70 20.37
N SER A 38 -23.87 -7.44 19.17
CA SER A 38 -22.69 -8.13 18.63
C SER A 38 -21.39 -7.41 18.98
N ASP A 39 -20.28 -8.14 18.97
CA ASP A 39 -18.95 -7.58 19.15
C ASP A 39 -18.55 -6.75 17.91
N GLN A 40 -18.73 -5.43 18.02
CA GLN A 40 -18.49 -4.49 16.94
C GLN A 40 -17.02 -4.43 16.51
N SER A 41 -16.08 -4.55 17.47
CA SER A 41 -14.65 -4.56 17.20
C SER A 41 -14.29 -5.79 16.35
N LEU A 42 -14.77 -6.98 16.74
CA LEU A 42 -14.55 -8.21 15.98
C LEU A 42 -15.13 -8.13 14.56
N LEU A 43 -16.35 -7.62 14.41
CA LEU A 43 -16.99 -7.47 13.09
C LEU A 43 -16.28 -6.45 12.20
N THR A 44 -15.70 -5.41 12.79
CA THR A 44 -14.83 -4.45 12.09
C THR A 44 -13.60 -5.15 11.52
N TYR A 45 -12.88 -5.93 12.34
CA TYR A 45 -11.70 -6.67 11.88
C TYR A 45 -12.05 -7.68 10.77
N ILE A 46 -13.18 -8.38 10.91
CA ILE A 46 -13.69 -9.31 9.88
C ILE A 46 -14.05 -8.55 8.59
N SER A 47 -14.69 -7.39 8.70
CA SER A 47 -15.03 -6.52 7.56
C SER A 47 -13.77 -6.14 6.77
N PHE A 48 -12.73 -5.66 7.45
CA PHE A 48 -11.45 -5.33 6.83
C PHE A 48 -10.79 -6.53 6.17
N PHE A 49 -10.76 -7.68 6.86
CA PHE A 49 -10.18 -8.90 6.31
C PHE A 49 -10.91 -9.36 5.03
N ILE A 50 -12.25 -9.40 5.07
CA ILE A 50 -13.08 -9.81 3.92
C ILE A 50 -12.95 -8.81 2.78
N GLY A 51 -13.04 -7.51 3.07
CA GLY A 51 -12.89 -6.46 2.08
C GLY A 51 -11.55 -6.58 1.35
N GLN A 52 -10.44 -6.48 2.09
CA GLN A 52 -9.10 -6.52 1.51
C GLN A 52 -8.78 -7.87 0.84
N GLY A 53 -9.16 -8.99 1.46
CA GLY A 53 -8.95 -10.33 0.91
C GLY A 53 -9.74 -10.60 -0.38
N SER A 54 -10.92 -10.01 -0.52
CA SER A 54 -11.76 -10.17 -1.72
C SER A 54 -11.30 -9.34 -2.92
N MET A 55 -10.43 -8.36 -2.71
CA MET A 55 -9.98 -7.42 -3.73
C MET A 55 -9.35 -8.11 -4.95
N VAL A 56 -8.68 -9.25 -4.75
CA VAL A 56 -8.02 -10.02 -5.83
C VAL A 56 -8.99 -10.81 -6.71
N LEU A 57 -10.25 -10.99 -6.28
CA LEU A 57 -11.18 -11.93 -6.93
C LEU A 57 -11.49 -11.55 -8.40
N PRO A 58 -11.82 -10.28 -8.75
CA PRO A 58 -12.09 -9.94 -10.14
C PRO A 58 -10.87 -10.11 -11.06
N LEU A 59 -9.68 -9.75 -10.58
CA LEU A 59 -8.43 -9.97 -11.30
C LEU A 59 -8.17 -11.46 -11.54
N PHE A 60 -8.30 -12.29 -10.52
CA PHE A 60 -8.04 -13.73 -10.63
C PHE A 60 -9.06 -14.41 -11.53
N TYR A 61 -10.33 -14.01 -11.44
CA TYR A 61 -11.37 -14.46 -12.37
C TYR A 61 -11.03 -14.10 -13.81
N TYR A 62 -10.60 -12.86 -14.07
CA TYR A 62 -10.15 -12.42 -15.39
C TYR A 62 -8.97 -13.27 -15.90
N LEU A 63 -7.90 -13.41 -15.13
CA LEU A 63 -6.72 -14.19 -15.56
C LEU A 63 -7.07 -15.65 -15.85
N LYS A 64 -7.92 -16.26 -15.01
CA LYS A 64 -8.37 -17.65 -15.17
C LYS A 64 -9.22 -17.83 -16.43
N THR A 65 -10.22 -16.98 -16.65
CA THR A 65 -11.12 -17.06 -17.81
C THR A 65 -10.38 -16.80 -19.13
N ARG A 66 -9.33 -15.97 -19.09
CA ARG A 66 -8.46 -15.69 -20.25
C ARG A 66 -7.28 -16.65 -20.38
N LYS A 67 -7.17 -17.65 -19.50
CA LYS A 67 -6.08 -18.64 -19.44
C LYS A 67 -4.68 -17.99 -19.45
N GLN A 68 -4.55 -16.84 -18.78
CA GLN A 68 -3.27 -16.14 -18.65
C GLN A 68 -2.46 -16.72 -17.50
N SER A 69 -1.13 -16.79 -17.67
CA SER A 69 -0.24 -17.22 -16.59
C SER A 69 -0.24 -16.20 -15.46
N PHE A 70 -0.55 -16.63 -14.24
CA PHE A 70 -0.51 -15.79 -13.05
C PHE A 70 0.91 -15.28 -12.77
N VAL A 71 1.90 -16.19 -12.80
CA VAL A 71 3.30 -15.86 -12.52
C VAL A 71 3.80 -14.75 -13.43
N TYR A 72 3.57 -14.89 -14.73
CA TYR A 72 3.96 -13.86 -15.69
C TYR A 72 3.12 -12.60 -15.50
N SER A 73 1.78 -12.70 -15.53
CA SER A 73 0.89 -11.53 -15.56
C SER A 73 0.94 -10.68 -14.29
N LEU A 74 1.45 -11.23 -13.19
CA LEU A 74 1.51 -10.58 -11.88
C LEU A 74 2.95 -10.36 -11.38
N ARG A 75 3.98 -10.61 -12.21
CA ARG A 75 5.40 -10.47 -11.85
C ARG A 75 5.78 -11.25 -10.58
N LEU A 76 5.36 -12.50 -10.47
CA LEU A 76 5.71 -13.38 -9.34
C LEU A 76 7.10 -13.99 -9.52
N ASN A 77 8.07 -13.18 -9.92
CA ASN A 77 9.43 -13.61 -10.18
C ASN A 77 10.22 -13.63 -8.87
N PRO A 78 10.88 -14.74 -8.51
CA PRO A 78 11.72 -14.78 -7.31
C PRO A 78 12.89 -13.80 -7.44
N VAL A 79 13.32 -13.25 -6.31
CA VAL A 79 14.43 -12.30 -6.22
C VAL A 79 15.43 -12.77 -5.19
N SER A 80 16.68 -12.28 -5.28
CA SER A 80 17.68 -12.59 -4.26
C SER A 80 17.29 -11.97 -2.90
N PRO A 81 17.65 -12.61 -1.77
CA PRO A 81 17.42 -12.04 -0.45
C PRO A 81 18.06 -10.65 -0.27
N HIS A 82 19.16 -10.37 -0.97
CA HIS A 82 19.78 -9.04 -0.96
C HIS A 82 18.84 -7.94 -1.47
N ILE A 83 18.03 -8.21 -2.50
CA ILE A 83 17.04 -7.23 -3.00
C ILE A 83 15.97 -6.96 -1.94
N ILE A 84 15.53 -8.00 -1.23
CA ILE A 84 14.55 -7.88 -0.14
C ILE A 84 15.11 -7.02 0.99
N ILE A 85 16.36 -7.28 1.42
CA ILE A 85 17.03 -6.47 2.47
C ILE A 85 17.10 -5.00 2.07
N HIS A 86 17.52 -4.68 0.84
CA HIS A 86 17.57 -3.29 0.39
C HIS A 86 16.19 -2.65 0.24
N SER A 87 15.15 -3.45 -0.02
CA SER A 87 13.76 -2.97 -0.06
C SER A 87 13.25 -2.62 1.34
N ILE A 88 13.63 -3.41 2.37
CA ILE A 88 13.34 -3.10 3.77
C ILE A 88 14.08 -1.83 4.21
N VAL A 89 15.38 -1.72 3.92
CA VAL A 89 16.18 -0.52 4.23
C VAL A 89 15.58 0.72 3.56
N LEU A 90 15.20 0.60 2.29
CA LEU A 90 14.53 1.67 1.56
C LEU A 90 13.20 2.06 2.21
N ALA A 91 12.37 1.09 2.60
CA ALA A 91 11.08 1.32 3.22
C ALA A 91 11.19 2.03 4.58
N ILE A 92 12.17 1.65 5.42
CA ILE A 92 12.41 2.32 6.71
C ILE A 92 12.85 3.77 6.49
N GLY A 93 13.76 4.03 5.56
CA GLY A 93 14.18 5.40 5.26
C GLY A 93 13.03 6.22 4.67
N PHE A 94 12.26 5.62 3.77
CA PHE A 94 11.14 6.29 3.11
C PHE A 94 9.97 6.55 4.07
N SER A 95 9.67 5.65 5.01
CA SER A 95 8.58 5.87 5.98
C SER A 95 8.84 7.10 6.85
N ILE A 96 10.08 7.28 7.32
CA ILE A 96 10.49 8.45 8.13
C ILE A 96 10.39 9.75 7.31
N ILE A 97 10.85 9.74 6.06
CA ILE A 97 10.74 10.93 5.18
C ILE A 97 9.27 11.22 4.85
N SER A 98 8.46 10.19 4.67
CA SER A 98 7.03 10.33 4.42
C SER A 98 6.27 10.86 5.64
N ASP A 99 6.67 10.48 6.85
CA ASP A 99 6.13 11.04 8.10
C ASP A 99 6.45 12.53 8.21
N GLU A 100 7.70 12.93 7.95
CA GLU A 100 8.08 14.35 7.93
C GLU A 100 7.28 15.15 6.89
N LEU A 101 7.10 14.59 5.69
CA LEU A 101 6.25 15.20 4.67
C LEU A 101 4.80 15.35 5.16
N GLY A 102 4.29 14.32 5.86
CA GLY A 102 2.96 14.36 6.49
C GLY A 102 2.83 15.48 7.52
N ARG A 103 3.83 15.67 8.38
CA ARG A 103 3.88 16.75 9.38
C ARG A 103 3.89 18.12 8.73
N ILE A 104 4.74 18.33 7.72
CA ILE A 104 4.81 19.59 6.96
C ILE A 104 3.46 19.89 6.31
N ILE A 105 2.83 18.88 5.67
CA ILE A 105 1.51 19.05 5.06
C ILE A 105 0.47 19.40 6.12
N ASN A 106 0.48 18.75 7.29
CA ASN A 106 -0.46 19.01 8.38
C ASN A 106 -0.34 20.43 8.96
N ILE A 107 0.84 21.04 8.93
CA ILE A 107 1.04 22.45 9.33
C ILE A 107 0.35 23.41 8.34
N ILE A 108 0.38 23.09 7.04
CA ILE A 108 -0.17 23.94 5.98
C ILE A 108 -1.68 23.69 5.79
N VAL A 109 -2.07 22.42 5.83
CA VAL A 109 -3.42 21.91 5.63
C VAL A 109 -3.71 20.93 6.77
N PRO A 110 -4.27 21.41 7.89
CA PRO A 110 -4.58 20.56 9.03
C PRO A 110 -5.51 19.41 8.66
N THR A 111 -5.19 18.24 9.19
CA THR A 111 -6.00 17.03 9.04
C THR A 111 -7.38 17.27 9.68
N PRO A 112 -8.49 17.07 8.95
CA PRO A 112 -9.82 17.27 9.50
C PRO A 112 -10.17 16.21 10.55
N ASP A 113 -11.02 16.59 11.50
CA ASP A 113 -11.48 15.73 12.59
C ASP A 113 -12.04 14.38 12.11
N TYR A 114 -12.76 14.35 10.98
CA TYR A 114 -13.33 13.10 10.46
C TYR A 114 -12.27 12.06 10.06
N ILE A 115 -11.05 12.47 9.68
CA ILE A 115 -9.95 11.53 9.39
C ILE A 115 -9.39 10.98 10.69
N ILE A 116 -9.22 11.84 11.69
CA ILE A 116 -8.77 11.46 13.04
C ILE A 116 -9.76 10.47 13.67
N ASP A 117 -11.06 10.71 13.50
CA ASP A 117 -12.12 9.83 13.99
C ASP A 117 -12.08 8.45 13.31
N ILE A 118 -11.82 8.39 12.00
CA ILE A 118 -11.64 7.11 11.28
C ILE A 118 -10.45 6.36 11.87
N ASP A 119 -9.31 7.02 12.06
CA ASP A 119 -8.12 6.36 12.64
C ASP A 119 -8.40 5.81 14.04
N ASN A 120 -9.11 6.57 14.88
CA ASN A 120 -9.53 6.13 16.22
C ASN A 120 -10.48 4.92 16.18
N ILE A 121 -11.37 4.83 15.20
CA ILE A 121 -12.26 3.66 15.02
C ILE A 121 -11.45 2.42 14.58
N LEU A 122 -10.35 2.62 13.84
CA LEU A 122 -9.48 1.56 13.37
C LEU A 122 -8.42 1.15 14.38
N MET A 123 -8.25 1.92 15.47
CA MET A 123 -7.32 1.56 16.53
C MET A 123 -7.80 0.31 17.27
N PRO A 124 -6.96 -0.74 17.33
CA PRO A 124 -7.32 -1.96 18.02
C PRO A 124 -7.37 -1.75 19.53
N ASP A 125 -8.46 -2.21 20.16
CA ASP A 125 -8.75 -2.10 21.59
C ASP A 125 -8.14 -3.22 22.44
N ASN A 126 -7.64 -4.28 21.81
CA ASN A 126 -7.04 -5.43 22.48
C ASN A 126 -5.96 -6.12 21.62
N LEU A 127 -5.18 -7.01 22.22
CA LEU A 127 -4.07 -7.71 21.55
C LEU A 127 -4.52 -8.51 20.32
N PHE A 128 -5.69 -9.15 20.38
CA PHE A 128 -6.21 -9.92 19.26
C PHE A 128 -6.57 -9.00 18.08
N GLY A 129 -7.27 -7.90 18.35
CA GLY A 129 -7.57 -6.86 17.36
C GLY A 129 -6.30 -6.29 16.74
N PHE A 130 -5.27 -6.04 17.56
CA PHE A 130 -3.99 -5.53 17.08
C PHE A 130 -3.31 -6.51 16.12
N ILE A 131 -3.24 -7.80 16.48
CA ILE A 131 -2.66 -8.83 15.60
C ILE A 131 -3.45 -8.93 14.28
N MET A 132 -4.79 -8.89 14.34
CA MET A 132 -5.65 -8.91 13.15
C MET A 132 -5.40 -7.71 12.25
N MET A 133 -5.36 -6.50 12.80
CA MET A 133 -5.09 -5.27 12.04
C MET A 133 -3.70 -5.25 11.44
N VAL A 134 -2.67 -5.71 12.18
CA VAL A 134 -1.32 -5.89 11.63
C VAL A 134 -1.36 -6.81 10.42
N ILE A 135 -1.99 -7.99 10.51
CA ILE A 135 -2.07 -8.93 9.39
C ILE A 135 -2.78 -8.30 8.19
N VAL A 136 -3.93 -7.64 8.41
CA VAL A 136 -4.70 -7.07 7.31
C VAL A 136 -3.95 -5.92 6.64
N LEU A 137 -3.46 -4.95 7.42
CA LEU A 137 -2.85 -3.73 6.88
C LEU A 137 -1.45 -3.94 6.33
N THR A 138 -0.67 -4.86 6.88
CA THR A 138 0.74 -5.06 6.48
C THR A 138 0.95 -6.23 5.53
N ILE A 139 -0.02 -7.15 5.42
CA ILE A 139 0.09 -8.33 4.57
C ILE A 139 -1.04 -8.37 3.55
N ILE A 140 -2.31 -8.48 3.99
CA ILE A 140 -3.43 -8.75 3.08
C ILE A 140 -3.67 -7.60 2.10
N ALA A 141 -3.77 -6.37 2.60
CA ALA A 141 -3.96 -5.19 1.76
C ALA A 141 -2.77 -4.98 0.79
N PRO A 142 -1.50 -4.95 1.25
CA PRO A 142 -0.35 -4.86 0.35
C PRO A 142 -0.29 -5.96 -0.71
N ILE A 143 -0.63 -7.22 -0.37
CA ILE A 143 -0.68 -8.30 -1.37
C ILE A 143 -1.68 -7.95 -2.47
N GLY A 144 -2.90 -7.58 -2.11
CA GLY A 144 -3.93 -7.26 -3.10
C GLY A 144 -3.56 -6.05 -3.95
N GLU A 145 -3.09 -4.98 -3.32
CA GLU A 145 -2.72 -3.74 -3.99
C GLU A 145 -1.52 -3.92 -4.92
N GLU A 146 -0.46 -4.59 -4.47
CA GLU A 146 0.72 -4.83 -5.31
C GLU A 146 0.40 -5.75 -6.50
N LEU A 147 -0.44 -6.76 -6.33
CA LEU A 147 -0.90 -7.62 -7.42
C LEU A 147 -1.67 -6.82 -8.48
N LEU A 148 -2.58 -5.95 -8.05
CA LEU A 148 -3.44 -5.16 -8.95
C LEU A 148 -2.67 -4.05 -9.66
N PHE A 149 -1.93 -3.26 -8.89
CA PHE A 149 -1.30 -2.05 -9.41
C PHE A 149 0.03 -2.38 -10.06
N ARG A 150 0.94 -3.09 -9.40
CA ARG A 150 2.34 -3.26 -9.87
C ARG A 150 2.50 -4.51 -10.71
N GLY A 151 1.83 -5.59 -10.31
CA GLY A 151 1.80 -6.87 -11.01
C GLY A 151 1.02 -6.77 -12.31
N PHE A 152 -0.24 -6.34 -12.25
CA PHE A 152 -1.16 -6.34 -13.40
C PHE A 152 -1.19 -5.02 -14.18
N LEU A 153 -1.69 -3.94 -13.59
CA LEU A 153 -2.00 -2.70 -14.32
C LEU A 153 -0.74 -2.03 -14.87
N GLN A 154 0.23 -1.75 -14.00
CA GLN A 154 1.49 -1.12 -14.40
C GLN A 154 2.20 -1.95 -15.46
N LYS A 155 2.35 -3.27 -15.24
CA LYS A 155 2.96 -4.17 -16.22
C LYS A 155 2.26 -4.09 -17.58
N PHE A 156 0.93 -4.19 -17.58
CA PHE A 156 0.16 -4.09 -18.81
C PHE A 156 0.40 -2.75 -19.53
N LEU A 157 0.43 -1.63 -18.79
CA LEU A 157 0.67 -0.31 -19.38
C LEU A 157 2.10 -0.14 -19.88
N GLU A 158 3.09 -0.68 -19.18
CA GLU A 158 4.49 -0.71 -19.64
C GLU A 158 4.58 -1.44 -20.99
N ASP A 159 3.95 -2.62 -21.09
CA ASP A 159 3.95 -3.44 -22.31
C ASP A 159 3.15 -2.80 -23.43
N HIS A 160 2.04 -2.12 -23.12
CA HIS A 160 1.12 -1.54 -24.11
C HIS A 160 1.59 -0.18 -24.63
N TRP A 161 2.09 0.70 -23.75
CA TRP A 161 2.55 2.05 -24.13
C TRP A 161 4.01 2.09 -24.54
N LYS A 162 4.81 1.06 -24.20
CA LYS A 162 6.27 1.05 -24.40
C LYS A 162 6.96 2.24 -23.72
N ASP A 163 6.37 2.74 -22.64
CA ASP A 163 6.84 3.86 -21.85
C ASP A 163 6.65 3.54 -20.36
N VAL A 164 7.77 3.19 -19.73
CA VAL A 164 7.78 2.79 -18.32
C VAL A 164 7.45 3.95 -17.41
N THR A 165 8.02 5.13 -17.68
CA THR A 165 7.83 6.31 -16.83
C THR A 165 6.36 6.69 -16.82
N ARG A 166 5.73 6.77 -18.00
CA ARG A 166 4.30 7.03 -18.10
C ARG A 166 3.45 5.96 -17.40
N ALA A 167 3.79 4.69 -17.58
CA ALA A 167 3.06 3.59 -16.94
C ALA A 167 3.13 3.66 -15.41
N VAL A 168 4.30 3.94 -14.84
CA VAL A 168 4.49 4.15 -13.39
C VAL A 168 3.66 5.35 -12.94
N LEU A 169 3.88 6.54 -13.50
CA LEU A 169 3.22 7.77 -13.03
C LEU A 169 1.68 7.67 -13.09
N VAL A 170 1.12 7.15 -14.19
CA VAL A 170 -0.34 7.02 -14.31
C VAL A 170 -0.90 5.97 -13.35
N THR A 171 -0.20 4.84 -13.17
CA THR A 171 -0.64 3.81 -12.22
C THR A 171 -0.59 4.33 -10.78
N SER A 172 0.47 5.06 -10.42
CA SER A 172 0.61 5.67 -9.09
C SER A 172 -0.44 6.74 -8.84
N LEU A 173 -0.81 7.53 -9.86
CA LEU A 173 -1.88 8.52 -9.74
C LEU A 173 -3.22 7.83 -9.52
N PHE A 174 -3.51 6.78 -10.29
CA PHE A 174 -4.74 6.02 -10.12
C PHE A 174 -4.79 5.33 -8.74
N PHE A 175 -3.66 4.79 -8.29
CA PHE A 175 -3.49 4.26 -6.93
C PHE A 175 -3.85 5.32 -5.87
N ALA A 176 -3.31 6.54 -5.95
CA ALA A 176 -3.66 7.60 -5.00
C ALA A 176 -5.15 8.00 -5.06
N LEU A 177 -5.73 8.12 -6.25
CA LEU A 177 -7.12 8.55 -6.41
C LEU A 177 -8.14 7.55 -5.83
N ILE A 178 -7.88 6.24 -5.94
CA ILE A 178 -8.82 5.23 -5.40
C ILE A 178 -8.86 5.18 -3.86
N HIS A 179 -7.89 5.79 -3.17
CA HIS A 179 -7.89 5.86 -1.71
C HIS A 179 -8.91 6.86 -1.17
N LEU A 180 -9.43 7.75 -2.03
CA LEU A 180 -10.46 8.74 -1.69
C LEU A 180 -10.10 9.62 -0.47
N ASN A 181 -8.80 9.76 -0.18
CA ASN A 181 -8.27 10.60 0.89
C ASN A 181 -7.44 11.73 0.27
N PRO A 182 -8.00 12.94 0.10
CA PRO A 182 -7.28 14.05 -0.52
C PRO A 182 -6.10 14.55 0.32
N PHE A 183 -6.13 14.36 1.65
CA PHE A 183 -5.09 14.84 2.57
C PHE A 183 -3.81 14.02 2.47
N TRP A 184 -3.93 12.72 2.21
CA TRP A 184 -2.79 11.83 2.03
C TRP A 184 -2.45 11.56 0.55
N ALA A 185 -3.20 12.14 -0.39
CA ALA A 185 -3.07 11.85 -1.81
C ALA A 185 -1.64 12.09 -2.34
N ILE A 186 -0.94 13.12 -1.85
CA ILE A 186 0.44 13.44 -2.25
C ILE A 186 1.40 12.33 -1.77
N GLN A 187 1.29 11.94 -0.50
CA GLN A 187 2.12 10.91 0.11
C GLN A 187 1.87 9.55 -0.56
N ILE A 188 0.60 9.18 -0.77
CA ILE A 188 0.19 7.94 -1.44
C ILE A 188 0.67 7.93 -2.89
N TYR A 189 0.63 9.08 -3.59
CA TYR A 189 1.14 9.19 -4.95
C TYR A 189 2.66 8.96 -5.01
N ILE A 190 3.43 9.63 -4.15
CA ILE A 190 4.90 9.48 -4.07
C ILE A 190 5.26 8.03 -3.71
N LEU A 191 4.61 7.45 -2.71
CA LEU A 191 4.73 6.04 -2.35
C LEU A 191 4.47 5.16 -3.58
N GLY A 192 3.37 5.45 -4.29
CA GLY A 192 2.98 4.73 -5.47
C GLY A 192 4.04 4.75 -6.58
N VAL A 193 4.73 5.88 -6.76
CA VAL A 193 5.82 6.03 -7.74
C VAL A 193 7.04 5.20 -7.32
N VAL A 194 7.42 5.22 -6.04
CA VAL A 194 8.58 4.45 -5.55
C VAL A 194 8.31 2.95 -5.62
N LEU A 195 7.13 2.49 -5.20
CA LEU A 195 6.71 1.08 -5.35
C LEU A 195 6.73 0.65 -6.82
N GLY A 196 6.20 1.50 -7.72
CA GLY A 196 6.19 1.23 -9.15
C GLY A 196 7.59 1.14 -9.76
N TYR A 197 8.51 2.02 -9.33
CA TYR A 197 9.91 1.95 -9.69
C TYR A 197 10.56 0.65 -9.19
N VAL A 198 10.36 0.27 -7.92
CA VAL A 198 10.93 -0.95 -7.33
C VAL A 198 10.45 -2.20 -8.08
N ALA A 199 9.15 -2.28 -8.36
CA ALA A 199 8.56 -3.40 -9.09
C ALA A 199 9.06 -3.49 -10.54
N TRP A 200 9.17 -2.35 -11.23
CA TRP A 200 9.74 -2.31 -12.58
C TRP A 200 11.22 -2.71 -12.58
N ARG A 201 12.03 -2.16 -11.68
CA ARG A 201 13.47 -2.42 -11.65
C ARG A 201 13.81 -3.87 -11.37
N THR A 202 13.05 -4.50 -10.47
CA THR A 202 13.28 -5.89 -10.07
C THR A 202 12.48 -6.89 -10.90
N GLN A 203 11.59 -6.40 -11.77
CA GLN A 203 10.62 -7.20 -12.51
C GLN A 203 9.85 -8.18 -11.59
N SER A 204 9.61 -7.78 -10.34
CA SER A 204 8.99 -8.61 -9.31
C SER A 204 8.14 -7.76 -8.38
N ILE A 205 7.01 -8.28 -7.92
CA ILE A 205 6.23 -7.62 -6.86
C ILE A 205 6.77 -7.90 -5.46
N TYR A 206 7.59 -8.92 -5.23
CA TYR A 206 8.02 -9.25 -3.85
C TYR A 206 8.79 -8.11 -3.17
N PRO A 207 9.72 -7.41 -3.86
CA PRO A 207 10.40 -6.24 -3.29
C PRO A 207 9.44 -5.10 -2.94
N SER A 208 8.50 -4.77 -3.82
CA SER A 208 7.52 -3.70 -3.56
C SER A 208 6.50 -4.11 -2.49
N LEU A 209 6.10 -5.38 -2.44
CA LEU A 209 5.25 -5.95 -1.40
C LEU A 209 5.88 -5.83 0.00
N VAL A 210 7.15 -6.25 0.13
CA VAL A 210 7.86 -6.12 1.42
C VAL A 210 8.02 -4.65 1.80
N PHE A 211 8.39 -3.80 0.84
CA PHE A 211 8.48 -2.36 1.07
C PHE A 211 7.16 -1.81 1.60
N HIS A 212 6.06 -2.11 0.91
CA HIS A 212 4.73 -1.60 1.24
C HIS A 212 4.27 -2.09 2.62
N GLY A 213 4.41 -3.37 2.90
CA GLY A 213 4.08 -3.95 4.21
C GLY A 213 4.88 -3.33 5.36
N VAL A 214 6.18 -3.07 5.15
CA VAL A 214 7.02 -2.38 6.14
C VAL A 214 6.54 -0.94 6.38
N ILE A 215 6.16 -0.20 5.35
CA ILE A 215 5.63 1.15 5.52
C ILE A 215 4.33 1.14 6.31
N ASN A 216 3.39 0.27 5.96
CA ASN A 216 2.13 0.18 6.68
C ASN A 216 2.35 -0.24 8.15
N GLY A 217 3.29 -1.16 8.39
CA GLY A 217 3.68 -1.56 9.73
C GLY A 217 4.31 -0.43 10.54
N MET A 218 5.22 0.34 9.93
CA MET A 218 5.83 1.51 10.56
C MET A 218 4.78 2.58 10.89
N ALA A 219 3.85 2.86 9.97
CA ALA A 219 2.76 3.82 10.19
C ALA A 219 1.88 3.38 11.37
N LEU A 220 1.52 2.10 11.44
CA LEU A 220 0.75 1.55 12.55
C LEU A 220 1.51 1.68 13.89
N LEU A 221 2.80 1.32 13.92
CA LEU A 221 3.62 1.40 15.12
C LEU A 221 3.80 2.84 15.62
N ILE A 222 3.99 3.80 14.71
CA ILE A 222 4.07 5.22 15.06
C ILE A 222 2.72 5.72 15.61
N GLY A 223 1.60 5.28 15.02
CA GLY A 223 0.25 5.65 15.47
C GLY A 223 -0.15 5.10 16.83
N VAL A 224 0.37 3.93 17.25
CA VAL A 224 0.06 3.31 18.55
C VAL A 224 1.16 3.47 19.61
N GLY A 225 2.30 4.07 19.25
CA GLY A 225 3.48 4.15 20.11
C GLY A 225 3.28 5.08 21.32
N PRO A 226 3.95 4.80 22.47
CA PRO A 226 3.84 5.64 23.65
C PRO A 226 4.46 7.03 23.39
N GLU A 227 3.77 8.10 23.84
CA GLU A 227 4.18 9.50 23.66
C GLU A 227 5.63 9.79 24.11
N THR A 228 6.14 9.02 25.08
CA THR A 228 7.50 9.14 25.61
C THR A 228 8.60 8.78 24.59
N GLU A 229 8.34 7.84 23.67
CA GLU A 229 9.28 7.51 22.59
C GLU A 229 9.27 8.58 21.48
N LEU A 230 8.15 9.31 21.38
CA LEU A 230 7.98 10.39 20.43
C LEU A 230 8.92 11.57 20.72
N ALA A 231 9.37 11.77 21.96
CA ALA A 231 10.28 12.86 22.33
C ALA A 231 11.68 12.75 21.72
N PHE A 232 12.18 11.54 21.46
CA PHE A 232 13.44 11.35 20.72
C PHE A 232 13.24 11.50 19.21
N TYR A 233 12.04 11.15 18.73
CA TYR A 233 11.71 11.13 17.31
C TYR A 233 11.32 12.51 16.77
N ILE A 234 10.65 13.33 17.59
CA ILE A 234 10.12 14.65 17.22
C ILE A 234 10.97 15.76 17.83
N TRP A 235 11.28 16.77 17.03
CA TRP A 235 11.90 18.02 17.45
C TRP A 235 11.21 19.21 16.77
N ASN A 236 10.58 20.08 17.56
CA ASN A 236 9.80 21.24 17.08
C ASN A 236 8.70 20.85 16.07
N GLU A 237 7.84 19.88 16.40
CA GLU A 237 6.76 19.38 15.51
C GLU A 237 7.22 18.65 14.24
N HIS A 238 8.53 18.60 13.97
CA HIS A 238 9.15 17.89 12.86
C HIS A 238 9.84 16.59 13.32
N VAL A 239 10.09 15.67 12.40
CA VAL A 239 11.02 14.56 12.62
C VAL A 239 12.41 15.14 12.90
N ALA A 240 13.01 14.72 14.00
CA ALA A 240 14.28 15.24 14.43
C ALA A 240 15.39 14.97 13.40
N LEU A 241 16.31 15.94 13.23
CA LEU A 241 17.38 15.85 12.22
C LEU A 241 18.29 14.62 12.41
N TRP A 242 18.50 14.18 13.65
CA TRP A 242 19.28 12.98 13.96
C TRP A 242 18.57 11.67 13.58
N VAL A 243 17.27 11.72 13.27
CA VAL A 243 16.50 10.60 12.70
C VAL A 243 16.39 10.76 11.18
N LEU A 244 16.15 11.98 10.70
CA LEU A 244 15.94 12.28 9.27
C LEU A 244 17.21 12.08 8.43
N VAL A 245 18.39 12.46 8.93
CA VAL A 245 19.65 12.28 8.19
C VAL A 245 19.99 10.79 7.97
N PRO A 246 19.93 9.90 8.99
CA PRO A 246 20.02 8.46 8.76
C PRO A 246 18.96 7.91 7.79
N ALA A 247 17.73 8.42 7.84
CA ALA A 247 16.67 7.99 6.92
C ALA A 247 16.99 8.30 5.45
N LEU A 248 17.54 9.48 5.16
CA LEU A 248 18.03 9.84 3.83
C LEU A 248 19.15 8.90 3.36
N PHE A 249 20.05 8.52 4.27
CA PHE A 249 21.10 7.55 3.99
C PHE A 249 20.53 6.15 3.68
N PHE A 250 19.52 5.71 4.43
CA PHE A 250 18.82 4.45 4.17
C PHE A 250 18.11 4.45 2.82
N VAL A 251 17.46 5.55 2.43
CA VAL A 251 16.88 5.69 1.09
C VAL A 251 17.95 5.55 0.01
N TYR A 252 19.08 6.24 0.17
CA TYR A 252 20.19 6.12 -0.77
C TYR A 252 20.73 4.69 -0.87
N LEU A 253 20.99 4.03 0.26
CA LEU A 253 21.50 2.65 0.30
C LEU A 253 20.52 1.67 -0.36
N GLY A 254 19.23 1.79 -0.02
CA GLY A 254 18.17 0.96 -0.56
C GLY A 254 18.06 1.07 -2.09
N LEU A 255 17.97 2.30 -2.61
CA LEU A 255 17.92 2.55 -4.06
C LEU A 255 19.18 2.06 -4.78
N LYS A 256 20.36 2.29 -4.18
CA LYS A 256 21.65 1.85 -4.75
C LYS A 256 21.75 0.33 -4.82
N GLY A 257 21.32 -0.38 -3.78
CA GLY A 257 21.33 -1.84 -3.75
C GLY A 257 20.41 -2.45 -4.80
N ILE A 258 19.16 -1.99 -4.85
CA ILE A 258 18.18 -2.43 -5.86
C ILE A 258 18.70 -2.16 -7.29
N LYS A 259 19.36 -1.01 -7.51
CA LYS A 259 19.92 -0.66 -8.82
C LYS A 259 21.06 -1.59 -9.26
N ARG A 260 21.93 -2.03 -8.33
CA ARG A 260 23.13 -2.84 -8.63
C ARG A 260 22.82 -4.32 -8.82
N SER A 261 21.80 -4.85 -8.16
CA SER A 261 21.44 -6.28 -8.26
C SER A 261 20.65 -6.64 -9.51
N THR A 262 20.31 -5.65 -10.34
CA THR A 262 19.46 -5.80 -11.54
C THR A 262 20.17 -5.39 -12.84
N SER A 263 21.44 -4.99 -12.75
CA SER A 263 22.34 -4.69 -13.87
C SER A 263 23.29 -5.86 -14.10
#